data_AF-A0A9Q0S256-F1
#
_entry.id   AF-A0A9Q0S256-F1
#
_cell.length_a   1.000
_cell.length_b   1.000
_cell.length_c   1.000
_cell.angle_alpha   90.00
_cell.angle_beta   90.00
_cell.angle_gamma   90.00
#
_symmetry.space_group_name_H-M   'P 1'
#
loop_
_entity.id
_entity.type
_entity.pdbx_description
1 polymer ?
#
loop_
_entity_poly.entity_id
_entity_poly.type
_entity_poly.pdbx_seq_one_letter_code
_entity_poly.pdbx_strand_id
1 'polypeptide(L)'
;MSNSSGTKKKVRPKSKHESLRPEHLSSKHDHRSMSNQLFESIPKEHGPDKLILNTNHSLEMLEQIPTEVVQEKLDDVLAAVKQLDSTCDYARCKTKTALMFQNCTLCKQRFCFKHGLPEVHGCGDAVRRQEREEFLHPTPLKTLRHEAELKKARERMEQKLKDMNLARKPNPPSTKKK
;
A
#
# COMPACT_ATOMS: atom_id res chain seq x y z
N MET A 1 -30.86 70.49 -37.31
CA MET A 1 -31.22 69.63 -36.17
C MET A 1 -30.20 68.52 -36.09
N SER A 2 -29.33 68.61 -35.09
CA SER A 2 -28.18 67.75 -34.82
C SER A 2 -28.60 66.52 -34.02
N ASN A 3 -28.44 65.32 -34.59
CA ASN A 3 -28.65 64.08 -33.85
C ASN A 3 -27.36 63.25 -33.80
N SER A 4 -26.71 63.37 -32.64
CA SER A 4 -25.66 62.49 -32.12
C SER A 4 -26.29 61.21 -31.58
N SER A 5 -25.73 60.05 -31.93
CA SER A 5 -25.96 58.74 -31.26
C SER A 5 -24.93 57.77 -31.85
N GLY A 6 -23.89 57.29 -31.15
CA GLY A 6 -23.86 56.73 -29.80
C GLY A 6 -23.48 55.25 -29.92
N THR A 7 -22.20 54.95 -30.12
CA THR A 7 -21.68 53.58 -30.30
C THR A 7 -21.79 52.78 -29.00
N LYS A 8 -22.65 51.76 -28.95
CA LYS A 8 -22.75 50.81 -27.83
C LYS A 8 -21.61 49.79 -27.88
N LYS A 9 -20.61 49.93 -26.99
CA LYS A 9 -19.62 48.88 -26.68
C LYS A 9 -20.32 47.69 -26.01
N LYS A 10 -20.34 46.53 -26.67
CA LYS A 10 -20.74 45.24 -26.07
C LYS A 10 -19.64 44.77 -25.11
N VAL A 11 -19.90 44.83 -23.81
CA VAL A 11 -19.07 44.21 -22.78
C VAL A 11 -19.40 42.71 -22.73
N ARG A 12 -18.39 41.88 -22.97
CA ARG A 12 -18.47 40.41 -22.94
C ARG A 12 -18.56 39.93 -21.48
N PRO A 13 -19.49 39.05 -21.10
CA PRO A 13 -19.60 38.60 -19.72
C PRO A 13 -18.42 37.68 -19.35
N LYS A 14 -17.82 37.94 -18.18
CA LYS A 14 -16.73 37.14 -17.60
C LYS A 14 -17.26 35.74 -17.24
N SER A 15 -16.69 34.70 -17.84
CA SER A 15 -16.89 33.31 -17.43
C SER A 15 -16.27 33.08 -16.05
N LYS A 16 -17.09 32.66 -15.09
CA LYS A 16 -16.62 32.19 -13.79
C LYS A 16 -15.91 30.86 -14.02
N HIS A 17 -14.59 30.83 -13.89
CA HIS A 17 -13.81 29.61 -13.84
C HIS A 17 -13.89 29.06 -12.42
N GLU A 18 -14.89 28.21 -12.18
CA GLU A 18 -15.04 27.47 -10.93
C GLU A 18 -13.95 26.40 -10.88
N SER A 19 -12.92 26.66 -10.08
CA SER A 19 -11.83 25.73 -9.83
C SER A 19 -12.32 24.68 -8.84
N LEU A 20 -12.75 23.53 -9.35
CA LEU A 20 -12.98 22.35 -8.53
C LEU A 20 -11.63 21.85 -8.01
N ARG A 21 -11.27 22.25 -6.78
CA ARG A 21 -10.22 21.62 -5.99
C ARG A 21 -10.63 20.15 -5.75
N PRO A 22 -9.71 19.18 -5.90
CA PRO A 22 -9.95 17.85 -5.39
C PRO A 22 -9.92 17.90 -3.86
N GLU A 23 -11.04 17.51 -3.26
CA GLU A 23 -11.18 17.33 -1.81
C GLU A 23 -10.15 16.31 -1.32
N HIS A 24 -9.42 16.71 -0.28
CA HIS A 24 -8.39 15.94 0.40
C HIS A 24 -9.06 14.77 1.12
N LEU A 25 -8.96 13.56 0.56
CA LEU A 25 -9.48 12.35 1.19
C LEU A 25 -8.60 12.02 2.40
N SER A 26 -9.00 12.52 3.57
CA SER A 26 -8.42 12.13 4.85
C SER A 26 -8.74 10.65 5.09
N SER A 27 -7.75 9.80 4.87
CA SER A 27 -7.81 8.40 5.27
C SER A 27 -7.85 8.35 6.80
N LYS A 28 -9.04 8.13 7.34
CA LYS A 28 -9.22 7.70 8.72
C LYS A 28 -8.60 6.32 8.84
N HIS A 29 -7.46 6.24 9.52
CA HIS A 29 -6.91 4.96 9.96
C HIS A 29 -7.80 4.44 11.09
N ASP A 30 -8.74 3.56 10.74
CA ASP A 30 -9.45 2.77 11.74
C ASP A 30 -8.47 1.74 12.33
N HIS A 31 -8.15 1.93 13.61
CA HIS A 31 -7.42 0.95 14.41
C HIS A 31 -8.24 -0.33 14.52
N ARG A 32 -7.76 -1.34 13.79
CA ARG A 32 -8.06 -2.77 13.88
C ARG A 32 -8.35 -3.22 15.31
N SER A 33 -9.60 -3.59 15.56
CA SER A 33 -9.97 -4.49 16.66
C SER A 33 -10.66 -5.70 16.04
N MET A 34 -9.87 -6.56 15.37
CA MET A 34 -10.32 -7.90 15.00
C MET A 34 -10.04 -8.82 16.18
N SER A 35 -11.08 -9.02 16.96
CA SER A 35 -11.20 -9.99 18.04
C SER A 35 -10.84 -11.40 17.57
N ASN A 36 -9.86 -11.97 18.25
CA ASN A 36 -9.68 -13.37 18.66
C ASN A 36 -10.79 -14.39 18.32
N GLN A 37 -11.01 -14.74 17.05
CA GLN A 37 -11.87 -15.90 16.68
C GLN A 37 -11.40 -16.66 15.43
N LEU A 38 -10.09 -16.82 15.21
CA LEU A 38 -9.61 -17.75 14.20
C LEU A 38 -8.31 -18.47 14.63
N PHE A 39 -8.34 -19.07 15.82
CA PHE A 39 -7.34 -20.05 16.24
C PHE A 39 -7.97 -21.30 16.88
N GLU A 40 -9.21 -21.63 16.55
CA GLU A 40 -9.77 -22.93 16.93
C GLU A 40 -10.05 -23.72 15.66
N SER A 41 -9.28 -24.79 15.47
CA SER A 41 -9.51 -25.98 14.60
C SER A 41 -8.36 -26.27 13.64
N ILE A 42 -7.19 -26.63 14.17
CA ILE A 42 -6.21 -27.42 13.40
C ILE A 42 -6.60 -28.89 13.59
N PRO A 43 -7.01 -29.62 12.54
CA PRO A 43 -7.23 -31.06 12.63
C PRO A 43 -5.90 -31.74 12.97
N LYS A 44 -5.88 -32.47 14.08
CA LYS A 44 -4.83 -33.44 14.35
C LYS A 44 -5.09 -34.67 13.47
N GLU A 45 -3.99 -35.37 13.17
CA GLU A 45 -3.89 -36.65 12.45
C GLU A 45 -3.86 -36.53 10.92
N HIS A 46 -2.66 -36.69 10.32
CA HIS A 46 -2.31 -37.79 9.42
C HIS A 46 -0.78 -37.96 9.44
N GLY A 47 -0.31 -39.20 9.46
CA GLY A 47 1.07 -39.61 9.75
C GLY A 47 2.13 -39.16 8.74
N PRO A 48 3.39 -39.59 8.90
CA PRO A 48 4.50 -39.13 8.07
C PRO A 48 4.41 -39.74 6.66
N ASP A 49 3.59 -39.13 5.80
CA ASP A 49 3.68 -39.34 4.37
C ASP A 49 4.98 -38.70 3.89
N LYS A 50 5.96 -39.57 3.66
CA LYS A 50 7.25 -39.24 3.06
C LYS A 50 7.00 -38.68 1.65
N LEU A 51 6.88 -37.37 1.54
CA LEU A 51 7.13 -36.68 0.28
C LEU A 51 8.62 -36.84 0.01
N ILE A 52 8.97 -37.80 -0.84
CA ILE A 52 10.32 -37.94 -1.39
C ILE A 52 10.50 -36.78 -2.36
N LEU A 53 10.82 -35.62 -1.82
CA LEU A 53 11.43 -34.56 -2.61
C LEU A 53 12.90 -34.95 -2.75
N ASN A 54 13.28 -35.33 -3.97
CA ASN A 54 14.67 -35.31 -4.40
C ASN A 54 15.16 -33.86 -4.29
N THR A 55 15.70 -33.51 -3.12
CA THR A 55 16.62 -32.41 -2.96
C THR A 55 17.99 -33.00 -2.67
N ASN A 56 19.00 -32.48 -3.37
CA ASN A 56 20.39 -32.65 -2.95
C ASN A 56 20.49 -32.29 -1.47
N HIS A 57 21.32 -33.04 -0.74
CA HIS A 57 21.54 -33.11 0.70
C HIS A 57 21.95 -31.79 1.40
N SER A 58 21.54 -30.63 0.90
CA SER A 58 21.88 -29.30 1.38
C SER A 58 21.01 -28.82 2.54
N LEU A 59 19.88 -29.48 2.82
CA LEU A 59 18.99 -29.10 3.93
C LEU A 59 19.45 -29.68 5.26
N GLU A 60 20.13 -30.83 5.25
CA GLU A 60 20.69 -31.47 6.45
C GLU A 60 22.03 -30.84 6.90
N MET A 61 22.64 -30.03 6.02
CA MET A 61 23.86 -29.25 6.30
C MET A 61 23.60 -27.86 6.88
N LEU A 62 22.34 -27.42 6.99
CA LEU A 62 22.00 -26.27 7.82
C LEU A 62 21.82 -26.77 9.25
N GLU A 63 22.92 -26.73 10.01
CA GLU A 63 22.88 -26.95 11.45
C GLU A 63 21.75 -26.10 12.05
N GLN A 64 20.83 -26.77 12.75
CA GLN A 64 19.81 -26.08 13.53
C GLN A 64 20.56 -25.28 14.60
N ILE A 65 20.50 -23.94 14.48
CA ILE A 65 21.15 -23.06 15.45
C ILE A 65 20.63 -23.45 16.85
N PRO A 66 21.50 -23.83 17.79
CA PRO A 66 21.08 -24.31 19.10
C PRO A 66 20.19 -23.27 19.79
N THR A 67 19.06 -23.72 20.32
CA THR A 67 17.99 -22.88 20.86
C THR A 67 18.47 -21.94 21.98
N GLU A 68 19.48 -22.34 22.74
CA GLU A 68 20.06 -21.53 23.81
C GLU A 68 20.84 -20.32 23.27
N VAL A 69 21.61 -20.50 22.19
CA VAL A 69 22.36 -19.40 21.56
C VAL A 69 21.41 -18.41 20.88
N VAL A 70 20.31 -18.91 20.31
CA VAL A 70 19.25 -18.07 19.76
C VAL A 70 18.63 -17.21 20.87
N GLN A 71 18.31 -17.79 22.03
CA GLN A 71 17.66 -17.05 23.11
C GLN A 71 18.55 -15.93 23.68
N GLU A 72 19.85 -16.15 23.79
CA GLU A 72 20.77 -15.13 24.33
C GLU A 72 21.13 -14.03 23.32
N LYS A 73 21.19 -14.34 22.02
CA LYS A 73 21.64 -13.39 20.99
C LYS A 73 20.51 -12.72 20.22
N LEU A 74 19.29 -13.20 20.34
CA LEU A 74 18.14 -12.61 19.67
C LEU A 74 17.88 -11.17 20.15
N ASP A 75 17.93 -10.93 21.46
CA ASP A 75 17.68 -9.60 22.03
C ASP A 75 18.73 -8.57 21.57
N ASP A 76 20.00 -8.97 21.49
CA ASP A 76 21.09 -8.13 20.98
C ASP A 76 20.86 -7.74 19.52
N VAL A 77 20.46 -8.71 18.68
CA VAL A 77 20.16 -8.47 17.25
C VAL A 77 18.95 -7.57 17.11
N LEU A 78 17.88 -7.81 17.86
CA LEU A 78 16.68 -6.97 17.85
C LEU A 78 16.97 -5.54 18.31
N ALA A 79 17.84 -5.37 19.31
CA ALA A 79 18.30 -4.06 19.75
C ALA A 79 19.10 -3.36 18.65
N ALA A 80 20.02 -4.06 17.97
CA ALA A 80 20.80 -3.50 16.87
C ALA A 80 19.91 -3.06 15.70
N VAL A 81 18.94 -3.89 15.29
CA VAL A 81 17.98 -3.55 14.22
C VAL A 81 17.15 -2.32 14.59
N LYS A 82 16.65 -2.25 15.83
CA LYS A 82 15.93 -1.06 16.32
C LYS A 82 16.79 0.21 16.26
N GLN A 83 18.08 0.10 16.55
CA GLN A 83 18.98 1.25 16.44
C GLN A 83 19.13 1.70 14.97
N LEU A 84 19.35 0.77 14.04
CA LEU A 84 19.44 1.07 12.61
C LEU A 84 18.16 1.74 12.10
N ASP A 85 16.99 1.19 12.44
CA ASP A 85 15.69 1.75 12.07
C ASP A 85 15.46 3.16 12.65
N SER A 86 16.11 3.49 13.77
CA SER A 86 16.01 4.79 14.44
C SER A 86 17.02 5.83 13.96
N THR A 87 17.87 5.48 12.99
CA THR A 87 18.90 6.34 12.42
C THR A 87 18.66 6.63 10.93
N CYS A 88 19.32 7.66 10.42
CA CYS A 88 19.28 8.01 9.00
C CYS A 88 20.15 7.04 8.19
N ASP A 89 19.62 6.48 7.11
CA ASP A 89 20.32 5.50 6.27
C ASP A 89 21.41 6.10 5.35
N TYR A 90 21.67 7.41 5.46
CA TYR A 90 22.73 8.07 4.69
C TYR A 90 24.10 7.79 5.31
N ALA A 91 25.06 7.29 4.52
CA ALA A 91 26.34 6.73 4.99
C ALA A 91 27.15 7.63 5.95
N ARG A 92 27.04 8.96 5.84
CA ARG A 92 27.76 9.92 6.71
C ARG A 92 26.89 10.56 7.78
N CYS A 93 25.60 10.21 7.84
CA CYS A 93 24.64 10.81 8.77
C CYS A 93 24.37 9.86 9.94
N LYS A 94 24.45 10.38 11.17
CA LYS A 94 24.10 9.64 12.40
C LYS A 94 22.93 10.30 13.14
N THR A 95 22.13 11.10 12.42
CA THR A 95 20.98 11.79 13.00
C THR A 95 19.89 10.78 13.33
N LYS A 96 19.35 10.87 14.55
CA LYS A 96 18.22 10.04 14.99
C LYS A 96 16.94 10.45 14.26
N THR A 97 16.26 9.48 13.68
CA THR A 97 15.03 9.58 12.87
C THR A 97 13.82 8.95 13.57
N ALA A 98 13.96 8.63 14.87
CA ALA A 98 12.91 8.00 15.69
C ALA A 98 11.61 8.82 15.75
N LEU A 99 11.71 10.15 15.92
CA LEU A 99 10.55 11.03 16.03
C LEU A 99 10.07 11.47 14.66
N MET A 100 10.96 12.04 13.85
CA MET A 100 10.61 12.63 12.56
C MET A 100 11.56 12.12 11.48
N PHE A 101 10.98 11.66 10.38
CA PHE A 101 11.71 11.11 9.25
C PHE A 101 10.90 11.22 7.96
N GLN A 102 11.58 11.05 6.84
CA GLN A 102 10.96 10.91 5.53
C GLN A 102 11.38 9.57 4.93
N ASN A 103 10.40 8.85 4.38
CA ASN A 103 10.63 7.62 3.63
C ASN A 103 10.74 7.93 2.15
N CYS A 104 11.76 7.37 1.49
CA CYS A 104 11.84 7.42 0.05
C CYS A 104 10.87 6.39 -0.58
N THR A 105 10.08 6.79 -1.58
CA THR A 105 9.13 5.90 -2.27
C THR A 105 9.81 4.80 -3.09
N LEU A 106 11.07 5.02 -3.49
CA LEU A 106 11.82 4.12 -4.36
C LEU A 106 12.62 3.08 -3.59
N CYS A 107 13.51 3.52 -2.68
CA CYS A 107 14.35 2.61 -1.91
C CYS A 107 13.72 2.19 -0.56
N LYS A 108 12.63 2.84 -0.13
CA LYS A 108 11.89 2.55 1.11
C LYS A 108 12.73 2.67 2.39
N GLN A 109 13.85 3.38 2.32
CA GLN A 109 14.74 3.67 3.43
C GLN A 109 14.30 4.94 4.18
N ARG A 110 14.74 5.09 5.43
CA ARG A 110 14.40 6.18 6.35
C ARG A 110 15.51 7.23 6.38
N PHE A 111 15.16 8.48 6.09
CA PHE A 111 16.10 9.58 6.10
C PHE A 111 15.66 10.73 7.01
N CYS A 112 16.62 11.49 7.51
CA CYS A 112 16.33 12.77 8.16
C CYS A 112 15.98 13.83 7.10
N PHE A 113 15.33 14.94 7.50
CA PHE A 113 14.91 16.00 6.56
C PHE A 113 16.04 16.63 5.72
N LYS A 114 17.30 16.49 6.15
CA LYS A 114 18.46 16.95 5.37
C LYS A 114 18.81 16.01 4.20
N HIS A 115 18.50 14.72 4.31
CA HIS A 115 18.83 13.69 3.32
C HIS A 115 17.60 13.01 2.71
N GLY A 116 16.38 13.47 3.06
CA GLY A 116 15.12 12.91 2.57
C GLY A 116 14.88 13.12 1.08
N LEU A 117 15.60 14.05 0.44
CA LEU A 117 15.44 14.30 -0.99
C LEU A 117 16.11 13.18 -1.82
N PRO A 118 15.41 12.61 -2.83
CA PRO A 118 15.93 11.55 -3.70
C PRO A 118 17.28 11.84 -4.34
N GLU A 119 17.54 13.11 -4.70
CA GLU A 119 18.81 13.55 -5.28
C GLU A 119 20.00 13.37 -4.35
N VAL A 120 19.79 13.47 -3.03
CA VAL A 120 20.88 13.47 -2.04
C VAL A 120 21.36 12.05 -1.74
N HIS A 121 20.43 11.08 -1.70
CA HIS A 121 20.75 9.68 -1.42
C HIS A 121 20.80 8.79 -2.67
N GLY A 122 20.81 9.38 -3.88
CA GLY A 122 21.05 8.69 -5.14
C GLY A 122 19.83 8.02 -5.78
N CYS A 123 18.62 8.29 -5.30
CA CYS A 123 17.37 7.85 -5.95
C CYS A 123 16.83 8.84 -7.01
N GLY A 124 17.50 9.97 -7.22
CA GLY A 124 17.08 11.03 -8.13
C GLY A 124 16.83 10.56 -9.57
N ASP A 125 17.72 9.74 -10.13
CA ASP A 125 17.57 9.23 -11.50
C ASP A 125 16.33 8.37 -11.70
N ALA A 126 15.96 7.59 -10.67
CA ALA A 126 14.77 6.75 -10.71
C ALA A 126 13.49 7.59 -10.59
N VAL A 127 13.48 8.62 -9.74
CA VAL A 127 12.34 9.58 -9.67
C VAL A 127 12.19 10.28 -11.02
N ARG A 128 13.30 10.79 -11.57
CA ARG A 128 13.30 11.51 -12.84
C ARG A 128 12.81 10.65 -14.00
N ARG A 129 13.11 9.34 -13.99
CA ARG A 129 12.59 8.42 -15.00
C ARG A 129 11.09 8.23 -14.83
N GLN A 130 10.62 7.97 -13.61
CA GLN A 130 9.20 7.78 -13.33
C GLN A 130 8.39 9.04 -13.70
N GLU A 131 8.80 10.22 -13.24
CA GLU A 131 8.13 11.48 -13.56
C GLU A 131 8.15 11.78 -15.05
N ARG A 132 9.23 11.42 -15.77
CA ARG A 132 9.30 11.56 -17.22
C ARG A 132 8.32 10.64 -17.93
N GLU A 133 8.19 9.39 -17.50
CA GLU A 133 7.23 8.44 -18.07
C GLU A 133 5.79 8.94 -17.85
N GLU A 134 5.47 9.40 -16.64
CA GLU A 134 4.18 9.99 -16.30
C GLU A 134 3.89 11.28 -17.11
N PHE A 135 4.91 12.12 -17.31
CA PHE A 135 4.78 13.36 -18.07
C PHE A 135 4.67 13.15 -19.59
N LEU A 136 5.45 12.21 -20.15
CA LEU A 136 5.43 11.91 -21.59
C LEU A 136 4.19 11.10 -21.98
N HIS A 137 3.70 10.25 -21.08
CA HIS A 137 2.52 9.43 -21.29
C HIS A 137 1.44 9.75 -20.26
N PRO A 138 0.86 10.97 -20.31
CA PRO A 138 -0.26 11.29 -19.45
C PRO A 138 -1.41 10.36 -19.80
N THR A 139 -1.88 9.59 -18.83
CA THR A 139 -3.05 8.72 -19.03
C THR A 139 -4.24 9.59 -19.46
N PRO A 140 -4.80 9.41 -20.67
CA PRO A 140 -5.86 10.28 -21.15
C PRO A 140 -7.10 10.15 -20.26
N LEU A 141 -7.81 11.25 -20.01
CA LEU A 141 -8.99 11.26 -19.13
C LEU A 141 -10.06 10.20 -19.49
N LYS A 142 -10.13 9.82 -20.77
CA LYS A 142 -11.03 8.76 -21.26
C LYS A 142 -10.62 7.37 -20.77
N THR A 143 -9.32 7.05 -20.74
CA THR A 143 -8.86 5.74 -20.23
C THR A 143 -9.07 5.64 -18.73
N LEU A 144 -8.88 6.73 -17.98
CA LEU A 144 -9.16 6.77 -16.54
C LEU A 144 -10.63 6.51 -16.22
N ARG A 145 -11.55 7.14 -16.98
CA ARG A 145 -13.00 6.88 -16.82
C ARG A 145 -13.36 5.44 -17.16
N HIS A 146 -12.84 4.93 -18.26
CA HIS A 146 -13.08 3.56 -18.68
C HIS A 146 -12.53 2.54 -17.65
N GLU A 147 -11.36 2.79 -17.07
CA GLU A 147 -10.78 1.95 -16.02
C GLU A 147 -11.64 1.96 -14.75
N ALA A 148 -12.17 3.13 -14.35
CA ALA A 148 -13.09 3.23 -13.22
C ALA A 148 -14.40 2.46 -13.47
N GLU A 149 -14.95 2.52 -14.68
CA GLU A 149 -16.13 1.76 -15.08
C GLU A 149 -15.86 0.24 -15.08
N LEU A 150 -14.72 -0.19 -15.61
CA LEU A 150 -14.29 -1.60 -15.58
C LEU A 150 -14.12 -2.10 -14.15
N LYS A 151 -13.50 -1.32 -13.27
CA LYS A 151 -13.36 -1.68 -11.84
C LYS A 151 -14.72 -1.88 -11.18
N LYS A 152 -15.65 -0.95 -11.40
CA LYS A 152 -17.02 -1.05 -10.89
C LYS A 152 -17.77 -2.26 -11.45
N ALA A 153 -17.57 -2.59 -12.73
CA ALA A 153 -18.14 -3.78 -13.35
C ALA A 153 -17.58 -5.06 -12.72
N ARG A 154 -16.27 -5.13 -12.45
CA ARG A 154 -15.62 -6.26 -11.75
C ARG A 154 -16.17 -6.46 -10.34
N GLU A 155 -16.31 -5.38 -9.56
CA GLU A 155 -16.86 -5.44 -8.19
C GLU A 155 -18.30 -5.96 -8.19
N ARG A 156 -19.15 -5.49 -9.12
CA ARG A 156 -20.53 -5.99 -9.29
C ARG A 156 -20.58 -7.47 -9.67
N MET A 157 -19.64 -7.91 -10.49
CA MET A 157 -19.53 -9.32 -10.87
C MET A 157 -19.15 -10.17 -9.66
N GLU A 158 -18.16 -9.72 -8.87
CA GLU A 158 -17.71 -10.42 -7.68
C GLU A 158 -18.81 -10.51 -6.61
N GLN A 159 -19.59 -9.43 -6.41
CA GLN A 159 -20.77 -9.44 -5.53
C GLN A 159 -21.79 -10.50 -5.97
N LYS A 160 -22.14 -10.53 -7.27
CA LYS A 160 -23.06 -11.55 -7.81
C LYS A 160 -22.54 -12.98 -7.63
N LEU A 161 -21.23 -13.21 -7.79
CA LEU A 161 -20.64 -14.52 -7.53
C LEU A 161 -20.75 -14.91 -6.06
N LYS A 162 -20.52 -13.96 -5.13
CA LYS A 162 -20.71 -14.19 -3.69
C LYS A 162 -22.16 -14.54 -3.36
N ASP A 163 -23.12 -13.79 -3.89
CA ASP A 163 -24.55 -14.04 -3.67
C ASP A 163 -24.99 -15.42 -4.20
N MET A 164 -24.54 -15.77 -5.41
CA MET A 164 -24.82 -17.09 -5.99
C MET A 164 -24.18 -18.24 -5.19
N ASN A 165 -23.00 -18.03 -4.62
CA ASN A 165 -22.36 -19.00 -3.75
C ASN A 165 -23.08 -19.15 -2.41
N LEU A 166 -23.61 -18.06 -1.85
CA LEU A 166 -24.42 -18.11 -0.62
C LEU A 166 -25.75 -18.83 -0.86
N ALA A 167 -26.41 -18.58 -1.99
CA ALA A 167 -27.65 -19.25 -2.36
C ALA A 167 -27.50 -20.77 -2.59
N ARG A 168 -26.29 -21.23 -2.94
CA ARG A 168 -25.97 -22.66 -3.10
C ARG A 168 -25.61 -23.37 -1.79
N LYS A 169 -25.38 -22.65 -0.68
CA LYS A 169 -25.10 -23.26 0.61
C LYS A 169 -26.41 -23.76 1.25
N PRO A 170 -26.51 -25.04 1.61
CA PRO A 170 -27.72 -25.56 2.25
C PRO A 170 -27.91 -24.91 3.63
N ASN A 171 -29.16 -24.55 3.97
CA ASN A 171 -29.48 -24.02 5.30
C ASN A 171 -29.13 -25.05 6.39
N PRO A 172 -28.55 -24.63 7.54
CA PRO A 172 -28.25 -25.54 8.63
C PRO A 172 -29.56 -26.13 9.21
N PRO A 173 -29.56 -27.41 9.63
CA PRO A 173 -30.76 -28.07 10.13
C PRO A 173 -31.26 -27.40 11.41
N SER A 174 -32.52 -26.93 11.41
CA SER A 174 -33.16 -26.35 12.58
C SER A 174 -33.43 -27.44 13.63
N THR A 175 -32.66 -27.50 14.71
CA THR A 175 -32.96 -28.33 15.88
C THR A 175 -34.19 -27.78 16.59
N LYS A 176 -35.36 -28.40 16.39
CA LYS A 176 -36.56 -28.13 17.19
C LYS A 176 -36.31 -28.61 18.62
N LYS A 177 -36.16 -27.68 19.57
CA LYS A 177 -36.17 -27.97 21.01
C LYS A 177 -37.56 -28.50 21.39
N LYS A 178 -37.57 -29.68 22.01
CA LYS A 178 -38.73 -30.36 22.60
C LYS A 178 -38.93 -29.85 24.02
#